data_AF-A0A392QZM9-F1
#
_entry.id   AF-A0A392QZM9-F1
#
_cell.length_a   1.000
_cell.length_b   1.000
_cell.length_c   1.000
_cell.angle_alpha   90.00
_cell.angle_beta   90.00
_cell.angle_gamma   90.00
#
_symmetry.space_group_name_H-M   'P 1'
#
loop_
_entity.id
_entity.type
_entity.pdbx_description
1 polymer ?
#
loop_
_entity_poly.entity_id
_entity_poly.type
_entity_poly.pdbx_seq_one_letter_code
_entity_poly.pdbx_strand_id
1 'polypeptide(L)'
;ALCGSHEWFGPGSRIIITTRDMHLLRLCRVDEVYAMQEMDESESLELFSWHAFKQPIPTEDFNKHSTDVIAYSGRLPLALQVLGSYLSDCEITEWQKNVFPMIKCRRS
;
A
#
# COMPACT_ATOMS: atom_id res chain seq x y z
N ALA A 1 5.16 23.37 -13.29
CA ALA A 1 4.72 24.52 -12.48
C ALA A 1 3.65 24.03 -11.52
N LEU A 2 3.74 24.37 -10.23
CA LEU A 2 2.67 24.13 -9.25
C LEU A 2 1.71 25.33 -9.28
N CYS A 3 0.48 25.18 -8.76
CA CYS A 3 -0.47 26.29 -8.65
C CYS A 3 0.13 27.45 -7.81
N GLY A 4 0.01 28.67 -8.33
CA GLY A 4 0.73 29.84 -7.79
C GLY A 4 -0.06 30.70 -6.80
N SER A 5 -1.40 30.61 -6.78
CA SER A 5 -2.26 31.36 -5.87
C SER A 5 -3.59 30.65 -5.61
N HIS A 6 -4.14 30.83 -4.40
CA HIS A 6 -5.48 30.37 -4.03
C HIS A 6 -6.57 31.12 -4.83
N GLU A 7 -6.28 32.33 -5.30
CA GLU A 7 -7.20 33.16 -6.09
C GLU A 7 -7.50 32.59 -7.48
N TRP A 8 -6.72 31.59 -7.92
CA TRP A 8 -6.96 30.90 -9.20
C TRP A 8 -8.18 29.98 -9.13
N PHE A 9 -8.70 29.72 -7.93
CA PHE A 9 -9.77 28.75 -7.70
C PHE A 9 -11.03 29.44 -7.19
N GLY A 10 -12.18 29.06 -7.75
CA GLY A 10 -13.47 29.58 -7.32
C GLY A 10 -13.88 29.07 -5.93
N PRO A 11 -14.83 29.75 -5.25
CA PRO A 11 -15.36 29.31 -3.96
C PRO A 11 -15.84 27.85 -3.98
N GLY A 12 -15.53 27.09 -2.93
CA GLY A 12 -15.88 25.67 -2.80
C GLY A 12 -14.91 24.69 -3.47
N SER A 13 -13.89 25.19 -4.19
CA SER A 13 -12.84 24.34 -4.75
C SER A 13 -12.00 23.68 -3.64
N ARG A 14 -11.56 22.44 -3.88
CA ARG A 14 -10.63 21.71 -3.01
C ARG A 14 -9.41 21.27 -3.81
N ILE A 15 -8.21 21.55 -3.28
CA ILE A 15 -6.94 21.24 -3.94
C ILE A 15 -6.24 20.17 -3.10
N ILE A 16 -5.81 19.08 -3.73
CA ILE A 16 -5.05 18.01 -3.08
C ILE A 16 -3.65 17.97 -3.71
N ILE A 17 -2.63 18.17 -2.88
CA ILE A 17 -1.22 18.12 -3.29
C ILE A 17 -0.60 16.84 -2.72
N THR A 18 -0.11 15.96 -3.59
CA THR A 18 0.66 14.78 -3.18
C THR A 18 2.14 15.01 -3.46
N THR A 19 2.99 14.82 -2.46
CA THR A 19 4.44 14.99 -2.59
C THR A 19 5.17 14.14 -1.55
N ARG A 20 6.41 13.76 -1.86
CA ARG A 20 7.33 13.16 -0.89
C ARG A 20 8.18 14.21 -0.16
N ASP A 21 8.15 15.46 -0.63
CA ASP A 21 8.93 16.56 -0.07
C ASP A 21 8.06 17.49 0.78
N MET A 22 8.24 17.39 2.09
CA MET A 22 7.56 18.23 3.09
C MET A 22 7.94 19.72 2.97
N HIS A 23 9.09 20.06 2.39
CA HIS A 23 9.50 21.44 2.17
C HIS A 23 8.57 22.13 1.17
N LEU A 24 8.14 21.41 0.11
CA LEU A 24 7.19 21.95 -0.86
C LEU A 24 5.86 22.32 -0.21
N LEU A 25 5.34 21.50 0.72
CA LEU A 25 4.09 21.81 1.43
C LEU A 25 4.20 23.11 2.24
N ARG A 26 5.36 23.36 2.86
CA ARG A 26 5.63 24.61 3.61
C ARG A 26 5.70 25.82 2.67
N LEU A 27 6.36 25.68 1.52
CA LEU A 27 6.46 26.74 0.52
C LEU A 27 5.09 27.10 -0.06
N CYS A 28 4.22 26.10 -0.26
CA CYS A 28 2.87 26.28 -0.79
C CYS A 28 1.88 26.82 0.25
N ARG A 29 2.27 26.89 1.53
CA ARG A 29 1.42 27.37 2.63
C ARG A 29 0.06 26.65 2.67
N VAL A 30 0.09 25.33 2.60
CA VAL A 30 -1.13 24.50 2.63
C VAL A 30 -1.87 24.63 3.96
N ASP A 31 -3.19 24.55 3.92
CA ASP A 31 -4.05 24.66 5.10
C ASP A 31 -3.94 23.42 6.01
N GLU A 32 -3.86 22.22 5.42
CA GLU A 32 -3.83 20.94 6.13
C GLU A 32 -2.78 20.01 5.53
N VAL A 33 -2.12 19.22 6.39
CA VAL A 33 -1.12 18.24 5.98
C VAL A 33 -1.50 16.86 6.51
N TYR A 34 -1.68 15.91 5.60
CA TYR A 34 -1.87 14.51 5.93
C TYR A 34 -0.58 13.73 5.66
N ALA A 35 0.02 13.17 6.71
CA ALA A 35 1.13 12.23 6.55
C ALA A 35 0.56 10.84 6.25
N MET A 36 0.93 10.27 5.09
CA MET A 36 0.54 8.91 4.73
C MET A 36 1.15 7.93 5.73
N GLN A 37 0.29 7.21 6.45
CA GLN A 37 0.68 6.13 7.36
C GLN A 37 0.72 4.79 6.60
N GLU A 38 1.40 3.81 7.18
CA GLU A 38 1.27 2.41 6.75
C GLU A 38 -0.19 1.97 6.84
N MET A 39 -0.62 1.11 5.92
CA MET A 39 -2.02 0.62 5.91
C MET A 39 -2.33 -0.13 7.19
N ASP A 40 -3.59 -0.13 7.63
CA ASP A 40 -3.99 -0.97 8.75
C ASP A 40 -3.88 -2.49 8.39
N GLU A 41 -3.93 -3.41 9.36
CA GLU A 41 -3.79 -4.85 9.05
C GLU A 41 -4.96 -5.37 8.21
N SER A 42 -6.17 -4.90 8.50
CA SER A 42 -7.38 -5.29 7.79
C SER A 42 -7.41 -4.70 6.38
N GLU A 43 -7.06 -3.43 6.22
CA GLU A 43 -6.86 -2.79 4.91
C GLU A 43 -5.76 -3.50 4.10
N SER A 44 -4.65 -3.86 4.76
CA SER A 44 -3.54 -4.58 4.10
C SER A 44 -3.97 -5.95 3.63
N LEU A 45 -4.73 -6.67 4.45
CA LEU A 45 -5.28 -7.98 4.11
C LEU A 45 -6.27 -7.88 2.96
N GLU A 46 -7.18 -6.90 3.00
CA GLU A 46 -8.14 -6.69 1.93
C GLU A 46 -7.44 -6.36 0.60
N LEU A 47 -6.51 -5.39 0.61
CA LEU A 47 -5.78 -5.00 -0.60
C LEU A 47 -4.98 -6.18 -1.17
N PHE A 48 -4.22 -6.87 -0.33
CA PHE A 48 -3.48 -8.06 -0.77
C PHE A 48 -4.42 -9.10 -1.37
N SER A 49 -5.57 -9.34 -0.73
CA SER A 49 -6.52 -10.36 -1.15
C SER A 49 -7.18 -10.04 -2.49
N TRP A 50 -7.49 -8.77 -2.75
CA TRP A 50 -7.97 -8.36 -4.07
C TRP A 50 -6.96 -8.64 -5.17
N HIS A 51 -5.66 -8.47 -4.89
CA HIS A 51 -4.62 -8.73 -5.88
C HIS A 51 -4.34 -10.22 -6.06
N ALA A 52 -4.27 -10.99 -4.98
CA ALA A 52 -3.96 -12.42 -4.99
C ALA A 52 -5.16 -13.31 -5.35
N PHE A 53 -6.33 -13.06 -4.78
CA PHE A 53 -7.49 -13.96 -4.86
C PHE A 53 -8.68 -13.38 -5.63
N LYS A 54 -8.61 -12.10 -6.03
CA LYS A 54 -9.71 -11.36 -6.68
C LYS A 54 -10.99 -11.27 -5.83
N GLN A 55 -10.81 -11.34 -4.50
CA GLN A 55 -11.86 -11.22 -3.49
C GLN A 55 -11.28 -10.55 -2.24
N PRO A 56 -12.09 -9.94 -1.36
CA PRO A 56 -11.59 -9.11 -0.26
C PRO A 56 -10.95 -9.88 0.90
N ILE A 57 -11.06 -11.20 0.92
CA ILE A 57 -10.57 -12.06 2.01
C ILE A 57 -9.81 -13.24 1.39
N PRO A 58 -8.69 -13.70 1.96
CA PRO A 58 -8.02 -14.90 1.47
C PRO A 58 -8.91 -16.14 1.52
N THR A 59 -8.66 -17.08 0.62
CA THR A 59 -9.19 -18.45 0.75
C THR A 59 -8.64 -19.07 2.05
N GLU A 60 -9.43 -19.93 2.69
CA GLU A 60 -9.16 -20.42 4.07
C GLU A 60 -7.73 -20.97 4.26
N ASP A 61 -7.24 -21.74 3.29
CA ASP A 61 -5.90 -22.35 3.30
C ASP A 61 -4.75 -21.31 3.25
N PHE A 62 -5.03 -20.11 2.76
CA PHE A 62 -4.05 -19.04 2.54
C PHE A 62 -4.02 -17.99 3.65
N ASN A 63 -4.90 -18.08 4.66
CA ASN A 63 -4.98 -17.10 5.76
C ASN A 63 -3.61 -16.81 6.39
N LYS A 64 -2.93 -17.86 6.86
CA LYS A 64 -1.63 -17.73 7.54
C LYS A 64 -0.55 -17.15 6.62
N HIS A 65 -0.49 -17.66 5.39
CA HIS A 65 0.49 -17.19 4.40
C HIS A 65 0.26 -15.73 4.02
N SER A 66 -1.00 -15.28 3.95
CA SER A 66 -1.36 -13.89 3.68
C SER A 66 -0.86 -12.97 4.79
N THR A 67 -1.04 -13.36 6.05
CA THR A 67 -0.51 -12.62 7.21
C THR A 67 1.01 -12.48 7.14
N ASP A 68 1.72 -13.56 6.80
CA ASP A 68 3.19 -13.53 6.69
C ASP A 68 3.67 -12.60 5.56
N VAL A 69 3.00 -12.60 4.41
CA VAL A 69 3.31 -11.71 3.27
C VAL A 69 3.03 -10.25 3.62
N ILE A 70 1.92 -9.96 4.32
CA ILE A 70 1.58 -8.61 4.78
C ILE A 70 2.66 -8.10 5.74
N ALA A 71 3.08 -8.92 6.72
CA ALA A 71 4.16 -8.56 7.64
C ALA A 71 5.49 -8.32 6.92
N TYR A 72 5.78 -9.10 5.88
CA TYR A 72 6.97 -8.92 5.04
C TYR A 72 6.91 -7.62 4.23
N SER A 73 5.75 -7.26 3.67
CA SER A 73 5.56 -6.08 2.82
C SER A 73 5.73 -4.74 3.55
N GLY A 74 5.77 -4.75 4.88
CA GLY A 74 5.77 -3.53 5.70
C GLY A 74 4.47 -2.73 5.56
N ARG A 75 3.37 -3.38 5.13
CA ARG A 75 2.04 -2.77 4.97
C ARG A 75 2.06 -1.56 4.03
N LEU A 76 2.99 -1.57 3.08
CA LEU A 76 3.09 -0.59 2.01
C LEU A 76 2.15 -1.01 0.87
N PRO A 77 1.21 -0.13 0.44
CA PRO A 77 0.22 -0.49 -0.58
C PRO A 77 0.87 -1.06 -1.84
N LEU A 78 1.94 -0.43 -2.33
CA LEU A 78 2.63 -0.87 -3.55
C LEU A 78 3.24 -2.27 -3.40
N ALA A 79 3.85 -2.57 -2.25
CA ALA A 79 4.45 -3.88 -2.00
C ALA A 79 3.37 -4.97 -1.95
N LEU A 80 2.23 -4.69 -1.29
CA LEU A 80 1.09 -5.60 -1.21
C LEU A 80 0.52 -5.91 -2.60
N GLN A 81 0.34 -4.90 -3.46
CA GLN A 81 -0.17 -5.10 -4.82
C GLN A 81 0.77 -5.95 -5.68
N VAL A 82 2.07 -5.67 -5.61
CA VAL A 82 3.09 -6.42 -6.37
C VAL A 82 3.14 -7.88 -5.90
N LEU A 83 3.21 -8.11 -4.60
CA LEU A 83 3.26 -9.47 -4.03
C LEU A 83 1.97 -10.24 -4.30
N GLY A 84 0.81 -9.61 -4.11
CA GLY A 84 -0.47 -10.24 -4.38
C GLY A 84 -0.63 -10.62 -5.86
N SER A 85 -0.27 -9.72 -6.77
CA SER A 85 -0.35 -9.99 -8.21
C SER A 85 0.67 -11.05 -8.65
N TYR A 86 1.86 -11.10 -8.02
CA TYR A 86 2.86 -12.13 -8.29
C TYR A 86 2.39 -13.53 -7.87
N LEU A 87 1.59 -13.60 -6.80
CA LEU A 87 1.13 -14.85 -6.20
C LEU A 87 -0.25 -15.31 -6.70
N SER A 88 -0.95 -14.52 -7.52
CA SER A 88 -2.37 -14.75 -7.83
C SER A 88 -2.66 -16.06 -8.55
N ASP A 89 -1.70 -16.56 -9.33
CA ASP A 89 -1.85 -17.79 -10.11
C ASP A 89 -1.03 -18.96 -9.54
N CYS A 90 -0.41 -18.78 -8.37
CA CYS A 90 0.42 -19.80 -7.73
C CYS A 90 -0.39 -20.71 -6.82
N GLU A 91 -0.11 -22.02 -6.86
CA GLU A 91 -0.66 -22.96 -5.89
C GLU A 91 -0.04 -22.73 -4.50
N ILE A 92 -0.72 -23.17 -3.44
CA ILE A 92 -0.24 -23.00 -2.05
C ILE A 92 1.16 -23.59 -1.81
N THR A 93 1.52 -24.67 -2.51
CA THR A 93 2.85 -25.28 -2.42
C THR A 93 3.94 -24.38 -3.01
N GLU A 94 3.58 -23.61 -4.03
CA GLU A 94 4.44 -22.64 -4.68
C GLU A 94 4.55 -21.34 -3.86
N TRP A 95 3.45 -20.94 -3.21
CA TRP A 95 3.48 -19.88 -2.20
C TRP A 95 4.46 -20.21 -1.08
N GLN A 96 4.44 -21.42 -0.54
CA GLN A 96 5.41 -21.83 0.49
C GLN A 96 6.84 -21.71 -0.02
N LYS A 97 7.12 -22.17 -1.24
CA LYS A 97 8.46 -22.04 -1.83
C LYS A 97 8.89 -20.60 -2.06
N ASN A 98 7.97 -19.70 -2.39
CA ASN A 98 8.28 -18.31 -2.72
C ASN A 98 8.26 -17.37 -1.50
N VAL A 99 7.37 -17.60 -0.54
CA VAL A 99 7.17 -16.76 0.64
C VAL A 99 8.22 -17.05 1.73
N PHE A 100 8.57 -18.31 1.98
CA PHE A 100 9.58 -18.66 3.02
C PHE A 100 10.97 -18.03 2.76
N PRO A 101 11.51 -18.01 1.53
CA PRO A 101 12.77 -17.32 1.23
C PRO A 101 12.68 -15.80 1.40
N MET A 102 11.55 -15.19 1.01
CA MET A 102 11.34 -13.74 1.15
C MET A 102 11.40 -13.32 2.62
N ILE A 103 10.73 -14.06 3.51
CA ILE A 103 10.74 -13.78 4.96
C ILE A 103 12.14 -13.94 5.57
N LYS A 104 12.94 -14.92 5.10
CA LYS A 104 14.29 -15.16 5.62
C LYS A 104 15.30 -14.06 5.27
N CYS A 105 15.09 -13.32 4.19
CA CYS A 105 16.02 -12.26 3.75
C CYS A 105 16.06 -11.05 4.71
N ARG A 106 15.06 -10.90 5.60
CA ARG A 106 14.98 -9.78 6.56
C ARG A 106 15.80 -9.98 7.85
N ARG A 107 16.49 -11.12 8.02
CA ARG A 107 17.26 -11.45 9.24
C ARG A 107 18.79 -11.38 9.08
N SER A 108 19.32 -10.70 8.07
CA SER A 108 20.76 -10.38 7.95
C SER A 108 21.04 -8.92 8.28
#